data_AF-A0A2B7ZKZ5-F1
#
_entry.id   AF-A0A2B7ZKZ5-F1
#
_cell.length_a   1.000
_cell.length_b   1.000
_cell.length_c   1.000
_cell.angle_alpha   90.00
_cell.angle_beta   90.00
_cell.angle_gamma   90.00
#
_symmetry.space_group_name_H-M   'P 1'
#
loop_
_entity.id
_entity.type
_entity.pdbx_description
1 polymer ?
#
loop_
_entity_poly.entity_id
_entity_poly.type
_entity_poly.pdbx_seq_one_letter_code
_entity_poly.pdbx_strand_id
1 'polypeptide(L)'
;MSLQTNIRRLLSILLPISITSTVYLYLYPIFHGCNFPLIASSPSNTPSPPAILNTLRQHVDIPHLGTSHYTQTAPFRLLVLADPQLEGDTSLPNPNDALLKRLAGYREAITSADSWVGVLSAIQGSLRDTLLVDIPRTLSAVRKRLDLFGNDFYLAHIYRSLHWWSKPTHVTVLGDLIGSQWVTDGEFEWRAWRYWNRVFGGGARVDDEITVTGSEDVHGKDVKVVEDLLDMQGDGSARSPGPWENRIINVAGNHDIGYAGDISEARMERFDRAFGRANWDIRFQYRAMAQDNLTTPHEGTHSGADALTTTPSIHLIVLNSLVLDTPALYPPIQKHTYDFINDVIQRRSHPVEDRSAFTLLLTHLPLHKHEGVCTDAPNFVFYDEGDENLPEDQEPRFKAGGLREQNHLSQHASHYGILQGLFGMSGNLDAAARGMGRNGLVLTGHDHVGCDVMHFVNRSMIPADDPERDMVPGWSWAATRYPSSISSPSSLPSLSPDDTPRIREVTLRSMMGEYGGNAGFLSLWFDSDPSVREWRYEISTCQLGVQHIWWAVHILVIVTAILFVVSGMLSVWGRLIGARASEAAAGSKAKRAKGEVGHKDMKKRARGAKASTASHGSEDSREDLKGVRMINGN
;
A
#
# COMPACT_ATOMS: atom_id res chain seq x y z
N MET A 1 -26.39 40.98 -11.73
CA MET A 1 -25.08 40.53 -12.23
C MET A 1 -25.28 39.29 -13.08
N SER A 2 -24.63 39.18 -14.24
CA SER A 2 -24.77 37.99 -15.11
C SER A 2 -24.20 36.75 -14.40
N LEU A 3 -24.90 35.61 -14.50
CA LEU A 3 -24.45 34.30 -14.00
C LEU A 3 -22.98 34.02 -14.38
N GLN A 4 -22.59 34.39 -15.60
CA GLN A 4 -21.23 34.25 -16.11
C GLN A 4 -20.20 35.08 -15.33
N THR A 5 -20.55 36.29 -14.89
CA THR A 5 -19.67 37.15 -14.08
C THR A 5 -19.47 36.55 -12.69
N ASN A 6 -20.52 35.98 -12.09
CA ASN A 6 -20.44 35.31 -10.80
C ASN A 6 -19.57 34.04 -10.87
N ILE A 7 -19.76 33.21 -11.90
CA ILE A 7 -18.94 32.01 -12.12
C ILE A 7 -17.46 32.39 -12.33
N ARG A 8 -17.16 33.43 -13.11
CA ARG A 8 -15.78 33.90 -13.31
C ARG A 8 -15.13 34.41 -12.02
N ARG A 9 -15.87 35.14 -11.17
CA ARG A 9 -15.37 35.55 -9.84
C ARG A 9 -15.10 34.35 -8.95
N LEU A 10 -16.01 33.39 -8.91
CA LEU A 10 -15.82 32.17 -8.13
C LEU A 10 -14.61 31.37 -8.62
N LEU A 11 -14.45 31.21 -9.94
CA LEU A 11 -13.28 30.55 -10.55
C LEU A 11 -11.96 31.26 -10.21
N SER A 12 -11.94 32.59 -10.14
CA SER A 12 -10.72 33.33 -9.76
C SER A 12 -10.22 33.02 -8.34
N ILE A 13 -11.09 32.49 -7.48
CA ILE A 13 -10.77 32.05 -6.13
C ILE A 13 -10.53 30.53 -6.09
N LEU A 14 -11.43 29.74 -6.67
CA LEU A 14 -11.35 28.28 -6.59
C LEU A 14 -10.16 27.70 -7.37
N LEU A 15 -9.81 28.29 -8.52
CA LEU A 15 -8.72 27.80 -9.35
C LEU A 15 -7.35 27.82 -8.64
N PRO A 16 -6.87 28.94 -8.05
CA PRO A 16 -5.60 28.93 -7.34
C PRO A 16 -5.62 28.01 -6.12
N ILE A 17 -6.73 27.94 -5.38
CA ILE A 17 -6.84 27.03 -4.22
C ILE A 17 -6.75 25.58 -4.70
N SER A 18 -7.47 25.23 -5.76
CA SER A 18 -7.47 23.88 -6.35
C SER A 18 -6.09 23.47 -6.86
N ILE A 19 -5.35 24.38 -7.49
CA ILE A 19 -3.99 24.10 -7.97
C ILE A 19 -3.06 23.89 -6.79
N THR A 20 -3.02 24.84 -5.84
CA THR A 20 -2.12 24.77 -4.69
C THR A 20 -2.40 23.53 -3.83
N SER A 21 -3.67 23.20 -3.60
CA SER A 21 -4.04 22.01 -2.81
C SER A 21 -3.70 20.70 -3.52
N THR A 22 -3.85 20.65 -4.85
CA THR A 22 -3.43 19.48 -5.65
C THR A 22 -1.91 19.33 -5.63
N VAL A 23 -1.17 20.42 -5.80
CA VAL A 23 0.30 20.40 -5.71
C VAL A 23 0.76 19.93 -4.33
N TYR A 24 0.14 20.45 -3.27
CA TYR A 24 0.42 20.01 -1.90
C TYR A 24 0.13 18.51 -1.72
N LEU A 25 -1.03 18.03 -2.18
CA LEU A 25 -1.43 16.64 -2.02
C LEU A 25 -0.53 15.66 -2.78
N TYR A 26 -0.15 15.97 -4.03
CA TYR A 26 0.65 15.07 -4.87
C TYR A 26 2.15 15.15 -4.57
N LEU A 27 2.62 16.29 -4.04
CA LEU A 27 4.01 16.47 -3.60
C LEU A 27 4.14 16.43 -2.06
N TYR A 28 3.14 15.90 -1.35
CA TYR A 28 3.20 15.73 0.11
C TYR A 28 4.47 15.02 0.58
N PRO A 29 5.07 14.04 -0.14
CA PRO A 29 6.27 13.39 0.34
C PRO A 29 7.44 14.36 0.48
N ILE A 30 7.49 15.36 -0.40
CA ILE A 30 8.50 16.43 -0.39
C ILE A 30 8.22 17.36 0.80
N PHE A 31 6.97 17.81 0.97
CA PHE A 31 6.60 18.75 2.03
C PHE A 31 6.72 18.15 3.44
N HIS A 32 6.46 16.85 3.59
CA HIS A 32 6.55 16.14 4.86
C HIS A 32 7.94 15.53 5.11
N GLY A 33 8.86 15.64 4.14
CA GLY A 33 10.20 15.08 4.24
C GLY A 33 10.21 13.54 4.30
N CYS A 34 9.25 12.87 3.66
CA CYS A 34 9.22 11.41 3.56
C CYS A 34 10.43 10.90 2.78
N ASN A 35 11.46 10.41 3.48
CA ASN A 35 12.69 9.93 2.87
C ASN A 35 13.25 8.76 3.67
N PHE A 36 13.97 7.88 2.97
CA PHE A 36 14.77 6.86 3.62
C PHE A 36 15.81 7.50 4.56
N PRO A 37 15.96 6.99 5.79
CA PRO A 37 17.03 7.42 6.69
C PRO A 37 18.40 7.33 6.02
N LEU A 38 19.24 8.33 6.26
CA LEU A 38 20.59 8.39 5.72
C LEU A 38 21.53 7.50 6.52
N ILE A 39 22.58 6.99 5.84
CA ILE A 39 23.71 6.38 6.53
C ILE A 39 24.36 7.46 7.41
N ALA A 40 24.42 7.22 8.72
CA ALA A 40 25.16 8.08 9.63
C ALA A 40 26.65 7.96 9.32
N SER A 41 27.19 8.86 8.50
CA SER A 41 28.63 8.97 8.31
C SER A 41 29.29 9.42 9.61
N SER A 42 30.47 8.87 9.92
CA SER A 42 31.37 9.26 11.02
C SER A 42 31.37 10.77 11.31
N PRO A 43 31.74 11.21 12.53
CA PRO A 43 31.71 12.61 12.96
C PRO A 43 32.75 13.45 12.22
N SER A 44 32.53 13.68 10.93
CA SER A 44 33.18 14.72 10.15
C SER A 44 32.46 16.03 10.50
N ASN A 45 33.24 17.09 10.74
CA ASN A 45 32.74 18.42 11.11
C ASN A 45 31.90 19.13 10.02
N THR A 46 31.46 18.41 9.00
CA THR A 46 30.63 18.93 7.91
C THR A 46 29.20 18.41 8.05
N PRO A 47 28.18 19.29 8.13
CA PRO A 47 26.79 18.85 8.20
C PRO A 47 26.43 18.05 6.94
N SER A 48 25.98 16.81 7.13
CA SER A 48 25.42 16.01 6.04
C SER A 48 24.23 16.75 5.43
N PRO A 49 24.02 16.68 4.11
CA PRO A 49 22.83 17.28 3.50
C PRO A 49 21.56 16.65 4.11
N PRO A 50 20.46 17.41 4.23
CA PRO A 50 19.17 16.83 4.61
C PRO A 50 18.75 15.74 3.61
N ALA A 51 18.12 14.67 4.10
CA ALA A 51 17.72 13.49 3.33
C ALA A 51 16.95 13.82 2.05
N ILE A 52 16.13 14.88 2.09
CA ILE A 52 15.36 15.38 0.95
C ILE A 52 16.23 15.75 -0.26
N LEU A 53 17.44 16.30 -0.05
CA LEU A 53 18.34 16.68 -1.13
C LEU A 53 18.97 15.44 -1.79
N ASN A 54 19.25 14.40 -1.00
CA ASN A 54 19.74 13.14 -1.53
C ASN A 54 18.68 12.46 -2.40
N THR A 55 17.42 12.45 -1.96
CA THR A 55 16.31 11.91 -2.76
C THR A 55 16.08 12.73 -4.03
N LEU A 56 16.07 14.06 -3.94
CA LEU A 56 15.85 14.94 -5.10
C LEU A 56 16.88 14.70 -6.22
N ARG A 57 18.14 14.42 -5.87
CA ARG A 57 19.19 14.11 -6.86
C ARG A 57 18.94 12.83 -7.63
N GLN A 58 18.25 11.86 -7.04
CA GLN A 58 17.89 10.65 -7.79
C GLN A 58 16.88 10.97 -8.92
N HIS A 59 16.22 12.13 -8.87
CA HIS A 59 15.28 12.60 -9.89
C HIS A 59 15.86 13.63 -10.86
N VAL A 60 17.00 14.25 -10.51
CA VAL A 60 17.61 15.31 -11.31
C VAL A 60 19.11 15.08 -11.41
N ASP A 61 19.60 14.74 -12.60
CA ASP A 61 21.02 14.75 -12.91
C ASP A 61 21.53 16.20 -12.93
N ILE A 62 22.23 16.60 -11.87
CA ILE A 62 22.85 17.94 -11.78
C ILE A 62 24.34 17.81 -12.13
N PRO A 63 24.80 18.20 -13.34
CA PRO A 63 26.12 17.83 -13.88
C PRO A 63 27.36 18.45 -13.19
N HIS A 64 27.23 19.15 -12.07
CA HIS A 64 28.31 19.98 -11.50
C HIS A 64 28.45 19.95 -9.97
N LEU A 65 27.74 19.07 -9.26
CA LEU A 65 28.00 18.86 -7.82
C LEU A 65 28.91 17.65 -7.64
N GLY A 66 30.15 17.91 -7.20
CA GLY A 66 31.15 16.88 -6.93
C GLY A 66 30.63 15.79 -5.98
N THR A 67 30.93 14.54 -6.34
CA THR A 67 30.53 13.31 -5.64
C THR A 67 31.20 13.11 -4.27
N SER A 68 32.10 14.01 -3.87
CA SER A 68 32.99 13.83 -2.71
C SER A 68 32.44 14.30 -1.35
N HIS A 69 31.26 14.92 -1.29
CA HIS A 69 30.72 15.57 -0.08
C HIS A 69 29.42 14.98 0.47
N TYR A 70 28.96 13.83 -0.03
CA TYR A 70 27.58 13.38 0.22
C TYR A 70 27.48 11.93 0.71
N THR A 71 26.52 11.70 1.62
CA THR A 71 26.29 10.42 2.30
C THR A 71 25.85 9.35 1.32
N GLN A 72 26.51 8.19 1.38
CA GLN A 72 26.18 7.02 0.59
C GLN A 72 24.74 6.59 0.88
N THR A 73 23.99 6.23 -0.16
CA THR A 73 22.63 5.70 0.00
C THR A 73 22.70 4.27 0.51
N ALA A 74 21.82 3.91 1.45
CA ALA A 74 21.70 2.52 1.92
C ALA A 74 21.45 1.57 0.72
N PRO A 75 22.18 0.43 0.64
CA PRO A 75 22.02 -0.55 -0.44
C PRO A 75 20.65 -1.26 -0.37
N PHE A 76 20.07 -1.42 0.82
CA PHE A 76 18.74 -1.97 1.01
C PHE A 76 17.80 -0.91 1.60
N ARG A 77 16.72 -0.61 0.88
CA ARG A 77 15.72 0.42 1.21
C ARG A 77 14.34 -0.18 1.03
N LEU A 78 13.68 -0.50 2.14
CA LEU A 78 12.36 -1.13 2.16
C LEU A 78 11.28 -0.11 2.47
N LEU A 79 10.39 0.13 1.50
CA LEU A 79 9.14 0.85 1.73
C LEU A 79 8.16 -0.12 2.39
N VAL A 80 7.75 0.20 3.61
CA VAL A 80 6.89 -0.64 4.45
C VAL A 80 5.49 -0.04 4.51
N LEU A 81 4.47 -0.82 4.20
CA LEU A 81 3.06 -0.47 4.30
C LEU A 81 2.33 -1.52 5.13
N ALA A 82 1.22 -1.18 5.76
CA ALA A 82 0.49 -2.10 6.64
C ALA A 82 -1.02 -1.85 6.57
N ASP A 83 -1.77 -2.96 6.65
CA ASP A 83 -3.23 -3.02 6.81
C ASP A 83 -4.01 -2.12 5.83
N PRO A 84 -3.85 -2.28 4.49
CA PRO A 84 -4.67 -1.53 3.53
C PRO A 84 -6.16 -1.88 3.62
N GLN A 85 -6.51 -3.09 4.08
CA GLN A 85 -7.86 -3.61 4.32
C GLN A 85 -8.86 -3.28 3.21
N LEU A 86 -8.62 -3.80 2.00
CA LEU A 86 -9.55 -3.58 0.90
C LEU A 86 -10.93 -4.18 1.21
N GLU A 87 -11.89 -3.33 1.50
CA GLU A 87 -13.30 -3.66 1.72
C GLU A 87 -14.07 -3.76 0.39
N GLY A 88 -15.22 -4.43 0.42
CA GLY A 88 -16.12 -4.56 -0.74
C GLY A 88 -17.52 -4.99 -0.32
N ASP A 89 -18.06 -6.02 -0.95
CA ASP A 89 -19.47 -6.43 -0.90
C ASP A 89 -19.97 -6.68 0.52
N THR A 90 -19.12 -7.26 1.37
CA THR A 90 -19.43 -7.56 2.78
C THR A 90 -19.67 -6.31 3.63
N SER A 91 -19.23 -5.13 3.14
CA SER A 91 -19.47 -3.83 3.78
C SER A 91 -20.69 -3.09 3.22
N LEU A 92 -21.32 -3.63 2.17
CA LEU A 92 -22.50 -3.06 1.53
C LEU A 92 -23.79 -3.65 2.11
N PRO A 93 -24.91 -2.90 2.11
CA PRO A 93 -26.20 -3.46 2.48
C PRO A 93 -26.56 -4.69 1.63
N ASN A 94 -27.28 -5.65 2.24
CA ASN A 94 -27.61 -6.91 1.60
C ASN A 94 -28.26 -6.68 0.22
N PRO A 95 -27.85 -7.39 -0.85
CA PRO A 95 -28.46 -7.26 -2.17
C PRO A 95 -29.97 -7.51 -2.19
N ASN A 96 -30.51 -8.25 -1.21
CA ASN A 96 -31.94 -8.46 -1.04
C ASN A 96 -32.68 -7.23 -0.50
N ASP A 97 -31.96 -6.30 0.12
CA ASP A 97 -32.49 -5.01 0.60
C ASP A 97 -32.46 -3.92 -0.49
N ALA A 98 -32.12 -4.28 -1.74
CA ALA A 98 -32.08 -3.34 -2.85
C ALA A 98 -33.47 -2.74 -3.13
N LEU A 99 -33.50 -1.43 -3.43
CA LEU A 99 -34.72 -0.65 -3.67
C LEU A 99 -35.71 -1.35 -4.62
N LEU A 100 -35.22 -1.91 -5.74
CA LEU A 100 -36.07 -2.59 -6.72
C LEU A 100 -36.76 -3.84 -6.16
N LYS A 101 -36.08 -4.62 -5.33
CA LYS A 101 -36.67 -5.81 -4.69
C LYS A 101 -37.69 -5.43 -3.62
N ARG A 102 -37.44 -4.37 -2.84
CA ARG A 102 -38.41 -3.85 -1.86
C ARG A 102 -39.65 -3.25 -2.53
N LEU A 103 -39.46 -2.48 -3.61
CA LEU A 103 -40.56 -1.97 -4.43
C LEU A 103 -41.38 -3.10 -5.06
N ALA A 104 -40.73 -4.19 -5.48
CA ALA A 104 -41.44 -5.39 -5.96
C ALA A 104 -42.26 -6.05 -4.84
N GLY A 105 -41.72 -6.18 -3.63
CA GLY A 105 -42.45 -6.69 -2.46
C GLY A 105 -43.62 -5.80 -2.04
N TYR A 106 -43.48 -4.47 -2.10
CA TYR A 106 -44.60 -3.54 -1.86
C TYR A 106 -45.68 -3.67 -2.91
N ARG A 107 -45.30 -3.83 -4.18
CA ARG A 107 -46.26 -4.09 -5.25
C ARG A 107 -47.04 -5.37 -4.97
N GLU A 108 -46.35 -6.43 -4.57
CA GLU A 108 -46.97 -7.72 -4.25
C GLU A 108 -47.97 -7.58 -3.09
N ALA A 109 -47.56 -6.91 -1.99
CA ALA A 109 -48.41 -6.63 -0.83
C ALA A 109 -49.64 -5.75 -1.16
N ILE A 110 -49.51 -4.82 -2.11
CA ILE A 110 -50.63 -4.00 -2.60
C ILE A 110 -51.57 -4.84 -3.47
N THR A 111 -51.04 -5.74 -4.30
CA THR A 111 -51.83 -6.60 -5.20
C THR A 111 -52.51 -7.77 -4.52
N SER A 112 -52.00 -8.20 -3.36
CA SER A 112 -52.53 -9.32 -2.57
C SER A 112 -53.51 -8.89 -1.47
N ALA A 113 -53.86 -7.60 -1.39
CA ALA A 113 -54.76 -7.09 -0.35
C ALA A 113 -56.23 -7.36 -0.69
N ASP A 114 -56.92 -8.10 0.18
CA ASP A 114 -58.31 -8.54 -0.04
C ASP A 114 -59.38 -7.46 0.17
N SER A 115 -59.00 -6.25 0.63
CA SER A 115 -59.95 -5.16 0.92
C SER A 115 -59.41 -3.79 0.52
N TRP A 116 -60.32 -2.89 0.13
CA TRP A 116 -59.98 -1.50 -0.23
C TRP A 116 -59.29 -0.71 0.88
N VAL A 117 -59.66 -0.96 2.14
CA VAL A 117 -59.01 -0.34 3.32
C VAL A 117 -57.59 -0.91 3.49
N GLY A 118 -57.41 -2.22 3.25
CA GLY A 118 -56.10 -2.87 3.22
C GLY A 118 -55.18 -2.32 2.13
N VAL A 119 -55.72 -2.07 0.93
CA VAL A 119 -54.98 -1.46 -0.19
C VAL A 119 -54.52 -0.04 0.16
N LEU A 120 -55.39 0.80 0.72
CA LEU A 120 -55.03 2.18 1.13
C LEU A 120 -53.97 2.18 2.24
N SER A 121 -54.11 1.30 3.23
CA SER A 121 -53.12 1.13 4.30
C SER A 121 -51.78 0.64 3.75
N ALA A 122 -51.79 -0.33 2.83
CA ALA A 122 -50.58 -0.86 2.19
C ALA A 122 -49.88 0.21 1.33
N ILE A 123 -50.63 1.04 0.59
CA ILE A 123 -50.09 2.15 -0.20
C ILE A 123 -49.46 3.20 0.73
N GLN A 124 -50.17 3.62 1.78
CA GLN A 124 -49.66 4.64 2.70
C GLN A 124 -48.43 4.15 3.48
N GLY A 125 -48.44 2.89 3.92
CA GLY A 125 -47.28 2.24 4.55
C GLY A 125 -46.09 2.15 3.60
N SER A 126 -46.30 1.66 2.37
CA SER A 126 -45.26 1.54 1.36
C SER A 126 -44.66 2.89 0.97
N LEU A 127 -45.47 3.94 0.84
CA LEU A 127 -45.00 5.29 0.54
C LEU A 127 -44.15 5.87 1.69
N ARG A 128 -44.61 5.69 2.93
CA ARG A 128 -43.87 6.10 4.12
C ARG A 128 -42.53 5.37 4.21
N ASP A 129 -42.52 4.06 4.01
CA ASP A 129 -41.30 3.25 4.08
C ASP A 129 -40.35 3.56 2.93
N THR A 130 -40.86 3.79 1.72
CA THR A 130 -40.04 4.19 0.56
C THR A 130 -39.31 5.51 0.85
N LEU A 131 -40.04 6.51 1.37
CA LEU A 131 -39.49 7.84 1.64
C LEU A 131 -38.56 7.88 2.85
N LEU A 132 -38.93 7.23 3.96
CA LEU A 132 -38.21 7.35 5.23
C LEU A 132 -37.15 6.27 5.44
N VAL A 133 -37.25 5.14 4.74
CA VAL A 133 -36.36 3.99 4.94
C VAL A 133 -35.59 3.66 3.66
N ASP A 134 -36.26 3.45 2.54
CA ASP A 134 -35.60 2.93 1.34
C ASP A 134 -34.70 3.93 0.63
N ILE A 135 -35.18 5.16 0.44
CA ILE A 135 -34.39 6.22 -0.19
C ILE A 135 -33.13 6.52 0.66
N PRO A 136 -33.22 6.78 1.97
CA PRO A 136 -32.03 6.99 2.80
C PRO A 136 -31.06 5.80 2.79
N ARG A 137 -31.55 4.56 2.86
CA ARG A 137 -30.71 3.36 2.78
C ARG A 137 -30.01 3.23 1.42
N THR A 138 -30.72 3.50 0.33
CA THR A 138 -30.15 3.46 -1.03
C THR A 138 -29.07 4.52 -1.20
N LEU A 139 -29.31 5.74 -0.71
CA LEU A 139 -28.31 6.81 -0.72
C LEU A 139 -27.09 6.45 0.13
N SER A 140 -27.29 5.83 1.30
CA SER A 140 -26.20 5.33 2.14
C SER A 140 -25.38 4.24 1.43
N ALA A 141 -26.03 3.30 0.73
CA ALA A 141 -25.36 2.28 -0.06
C ALA A 141 -24.52 2.88 -1.21
N VAL A 142 -25.08 3.84 -1.94
CA VAL A 142 -24.35 4.55 -3.02
C VAL A 142 -23.16 5.33 -2.45
N ARG A 143 -23.35 6.02 -1.32
CA ARG A 143 -22.27 6.70 -0.61
C ARG A 143 -21.17 5.72 -0.21
N LYS A 144 -21.50 4.59 0.43
CA LYS A 144 -20.51 3.58 0.82
C LYS A 144 -19.74 3.04 -0.40
N ARG A 145 -20.40 2.78 -1.54
CA ARG A 145 -19.72 2.38 -2.78
C ARG A 145 -18.73 3.44 -3.27
N LEU A 146 -19.10 4.72 -3.19
CA LEU A 146 -18.20 5.82 -3.53
C LEU A 146 -17.04 5.91 -2.54
N ASP A 147 -17.31 5.73 -1.24
CA ASP A 147 -16.30 5.73 -0.19
C ASP A 147 -15.29 4.59 -0.39
N LEU A 148 -15.75 3.37 -0.72
CA LEU A 148 -14.89 2.22 -1.06
C LEU A 148 -14.01 2.52 -2.29
N PHE A 149 -14.59 3.08 -3.34
CA PHE A 149 -13.84 3.50 -4.52
C PHE A 149 -12.77 4.54 -4.14
N GLY A 150 -13.14 5.55 -3.35
CA GLY A 150 -12.19 6.56 -2.89
C GLY A 150 -11.10 6.00 -1.98
N ASN A 151 -11.42 5.04 -1.11
CA ASN A 151 -10.44 4.40 -0.24
C ASN A 151 -9.33 3.74 -1.06
N ASP A 152 -9.68 2.98 -2.11
CA ASP A 152 -8.67 2.38 -2.98
C ASP A 152 -7.75 3.43 -3.63
N PHE A 153 -8.32 4.55 -4.10
CA PHE A 153 -7.53 5.61 -4.72
C PHE A 153 -6.73 6.44 -3.72
N TYR A 154 -7.21 6.56 -2.47
CA TYR A 154 -6.46 7.14 -1.37
C TYR A 154 -5.24 6.28 -1.03
N LEU A 155 -5.41 4.96 -0.90
CA LEU A 155 -4.32 4.01 -0.68
C LEU A 155 -3.35 4.01 -1.86
N ALA A 156 -3.88 4.02 -3.10
CA ALA A 156 -3.06 4.12 -4.31
C ALA A 156 -2.24 5.40 -4.34
N HIS A 157 -2.79 6.52 -3.86
CA HIS A 157 -2.10 7.81 -3.78
C HIS A 157 -0.90 7.71 -2.86
N ILE A 158 -1.05 7.10 -1.67
CA ILE A 158 0.07 6.87 -0.73
C ILE A 158 1.17 6.06 -1.41
N TYR A 159 0.84 4.86 -1.92
CA TYR A 159 1.83 3.98 -2.53
C TYR A 159 2.54 4.65 -3.71
N ARG A 160 1.80 5.22 -4.67
CA ARG A 160 2.38 5.79 -5.89
C ARG A 160 3.23 7.02 -5.62
N SER A 161 2.75 7.94 -4.77
CA SER A 161 3.51 9.14 -4.43
C SER A 161 4.80 8.81 -3.68
N LEU A 162 4.76 7.85 -2.74
CA LEU A 162 5.94 7.45 -1.98
C LEU A 162 6.90 6.61 -2.80
N HIS A 163 6.41 5.63 -3.57
CA HIS A 163 7.24 4.79 -4.44
C HIS A 163 7.98 5.65 -5.47
N TRP A 164 7.26 6.53 -6.17
CA TRP A 164 7.85 7.47 -7.10
C TRP A 164 8.90 8.36 -6.41
N TRP A 165 8.54 9.01 -5.31
CA TRP A 165 9.43 9.97 -4.65
C TRP A 165 10.68 9.31 -4.06
N SER A 166 10.49 8.26 -3.25
CA SER A 166 11.54 7.68 -2.40
C SER A 166 12.42 6.64 -3.09
N LYS A 167 12.02 6.14 -4.27
CA LYS A 167 12.75 5.14 -5.07
C LYS A 167 13.26 3.95 -4.21
N PRO A 168 12.35 3.20 -3.59
CA PRO A 168 12.71 2.05 -2.76
C PRO A 168 13.42 0.97 -3.58
N THR A 169 14.25 0.15 -2.94
CA THR A 169 14.77 -1.07 -3.59
C THR A 169 13.83 -2.24 -3.39
N HIS A 170 13.02 -2.23 -2.33
CA HIS A 170 12.05 -3.27 -1.99
C HIS A 170 10.77 -2.63 -1.43
N VAL A 171 9.63 -3.32 -1.59
CA VAL A 171 8.34 -2.92 -1.02
C VAL A 171 7.75 -4.10 -0.25
N THR A 172 7.14 -3.84 0.91
CA THR A 172 6.35 -4.84 1.64
C THR A 172 5.01 -4.29 2.10
N VAL A 173 4.00 -5.18 2.17
CA VAL A 173 2.72 -4.92 2.83
C VAL A 173 2.53 -5.95 3.94
N LEU A 174 2.46 -5.47 5.19
CA LEU A 174 2.48 -6.28 6.40
C LEU A 174 1.11 -6.85 6.77
N GLY A 175 0.45 -7.52 5.82
CA GLY A 175 -0.83 -8.20 6.02
C GLY A 175 -2.06 -7.31 6.02
N ASP A 176 -3.21 -7.96 6.22
CA ASP A 176 -4.55 -7.39 6.11
C ASP A 176 -4.74 -6.66 4.77
N LEU A 177 -4.38 -7.37 3.70
CA LEU A 177 -4.47 -6.88 2.33
C LEU A 177 -5.93 -6.64 1.94
N ILE A 178 -6.81 -7.55 2.33
CA ILE A 178 -8.26 -7.44 2.18
C ILE A 178 -8.93 -7.29 3.54
N GLY A 179 -10.11 -6.65 3.58
CA GLY A 179 -10.78 -6.33 4.86
C GLY A 179 -11.58 -7.48 5.50
N SER A 180 -11.61 -8.69 4.93
CA SER A 180 -12.34 -9.82 5.54
C SER A 180 -12.00 -11.16 4.91
N GLN A 181 -11.80 -12.17 5.75
CA GLN A 181 -11.57 -13.56 5.37
C GLN A 181 -12.88 -14.27 4.99
N TRP A 182 -14.02 -13.72 5.41
CA TRP A 182 -15.38 -14.24 5.21
C TRP A 182 -16.01 -13.73 3.91
N VAL A 183 -15.30 -13.94 2.80
CA VAL A 183 -15.73 -13.54 1.45
C VAL A 183 -15.83 -14.75 0.52
N THR A 184 -16.74 -14.65 -0.46
CA THR A 184 -16.80 -15.60 -1.57
C THR A 184 -15.56 -15.48 -2.45
N ASP A 185 -15.24 -16.52 -3.23
CA ASP A 185 -14.06 -16.47 -4.11
C ASP A 185 -14.19 -15.38 -5.19
N GLY A 186 -15.39 -15.11 -5.70
CA GLY A 186 -15.60 -14.02 -6.66
C GLY A 186 -15.28 -12.64 -6.06
N GLU A 187 -15.66 -12.41 -4.80
CA GLU A 187 -15.34 -11.16 -4.10
C GLU A 187 -13.85 -11.09 -3.71
N PHE A 188 -13.25 -12.22 -3.31
CA PHE A 188 -11.82 -12.32 -3.07
C PHE A 188 -11.02 -11.94 -4.33
N GLU A 189 -11.34 -12.54 -5.48
CA GLU A 189 -10.67 -12.25 -6.76
C GLU A 189 -10.85 -10.80 -7.19
N TRP A 190 -12.03 -10.21 -6.94
CA TRP A 190 -12.25 -8.80 -7.21
C TRP A 190 -11.41 -7.88 -6.33
N ARG A 191 -11.28 -8.19 -5.04
CA ARG A 191 -10.39 -7.46 -4.12
C ARG A 191 -8.93 -7.62 -4.51
N ALA A 192 -8.48 -8.83 -4.83
CA ALA A 192 -7.13 -9.11 -5.32
C ALA A 192 -6.83 -8.34 -6.62
N TRP A 193 -7.80 -8.30 -7.55
CA TRP A 193 -7.66 -7.51 -8.78
C TRP A 193 -7.50 -6.02 -8.47
N ARG A 194 -8.31 -5.45 -7.56
CA ARG A 194 -8.18 -4.05 -7.15
C ARG A 194 -6.86 -3.78 -6.42
N TYR A 195 -6.41 -4.72 -5.58
CA TYR A 195 -5.12 -4.64 -4.92
C TYR A 195 -4.00 -4.40 -5.95
N TRP A 196 -3.86 -5.28 -6.95
CA TRP A 196 -2.77 -5.20 -7.93
C TRP A 196 -2.97 -4.12 -9.00
N ASN A 197 -4.20 -3.90 -9.46
CA ASN A 197 -4.45 -3.02 -10.62
C ASN A 197 -4.80 -1.59 -10.23
N ARG A 198 -5.23 -1.36 -8.98
CA ARG A 198 -5.63 -0.04 -8.49
C ARG A 198 -4.70 0.46 -7.41
N VAL A 199 -4.63 -0.21 -6.26
CA VAL A 199 -3.86 0.27 -5.10
C VAL A 199 -2.37 0.21 -5.40
N PHE A 200 -1.87 -0.98 -5.68
CA PHE A 200 -0.48 -1.29 -5.94
C PHE A 200 -0.16 -1.41 -7.43
N GLY A 201 -0.81 -0.58 -8.25
CA GLY A 201 -0.64 -0.55 -9.70
C GLY A 201 0.84 -0.45 -10.11
N GLY A 202 1.30 -1.40 -10.94
CA GLY A 202 2.69 -1.50 -11.38
C GLY A 202 3.56 -2.42 -10.50
N GLY A 203 3.07 -2.83 -9.34
CA GLY A 203 3.69 -3.87 -8.51
C GLY A 203 3.44 -5.28 -9.06
N ALA A 204 4.30 -6.21 -8.67
CA ALA A 204 4.22 -7.62 -9.00
C ALA A 204 4.37 -8.49 -7.74
N ARG A 205 3.74 -9.66 -7.76
CA ARG A 205 3.91 -10.69 -6.74
C ARG A 205 5.37 -11.19 -6.75
N VAL A 206 5.91 -11.54 -5.58
CA VAL A 206 7.19 -12.27 -5.51
C VAL A 206 6.99 -13.65 -6.14
N ASP A 207 7.84 -14.00 -7.11
CA ASP A 207 7.82 -15.29 -7.80
C ASP A 207 8.14 -16.45 -6.84
N ASP A 208 7.46 -17.59 -7.02
CA ASP A 208 7.65 -18.76 -6.16
C ASP A 208 9.04 -19.38 -6.33
N GLU A 209 9.61 -19.30 -7.53
CA GLU A 209 10.88 -19.90 -7.93
C GLU A 209 12.10 -19.26 -7.25
N ILE A 210 11.93 -18.14 -6.56
CA ILE A 210 13.01 -17.46 -5.83
C ILE A 210 12.80 -17.49 -4.31
N THR A 211 11.84 -18.27 -3.84
CA THR A 211 11.47 -18.35 -2.42
C THR A 211 11.68 -19.76 -1.88
N VAL A 212 12.23 -19.89 -0.67
CA VAL A 212 12.40 -21.19 0.01
C VAL A 212 11.34 -21.35 1.08
N THR A 213 10.66 -22.51 1.12
CA THR A 213 9.58 -22.78 2.07
C THR A 213 9.84 -23.98 3.00
N GLY A 214 11.00 -24.65 2.91
CA GLY A 214 11.29 -25.85 3.71
C GLY A 214 12.36 -26.78 3.11
N SER A 215 12.51 -27.98 3.69
CA SER A 215 13.43 -29.05 3.24
C SER A 215 13.20 -29.53 1.81
N GLU A 216 14.31 -29.88 1.14
CA GLU A 216 14.40 -30.40 -0.23
C GLU A 216 13.48 -31.60 -0.54
N ASP A 217 13.12 -32.42 0.46
CA ASP A 217 12.28 -33.62 0.28
C ASP A 217 10.84 -33.29 -0.15
N VAL A 218 10.39 -32.04 0.02
CA VAL A 218 9.01 -31.62 -0.30
C VAL A 218 8.94 -30.89 -1.65
N HIS A 219 9.98 -30.16 -2.09
CA HIS A 219 9.97 -29.43 -3.38
C HIS A 219 11.35 -29.24 -4.00
N GLY A 220 11.59 -29.93 -5.14
CA GLY A 220 12.50 -29.57 -6.25
C GLY A 220 13.95 -29.16 -5.91
N LYS A 221 14.90 -30.03 -6.22
CA LYS A 221 16.33 -29.69 -6.36
C LYS A 221 16.50 -28.49 -7.30
N ASP A 222 17.35 -27.55 -6.91
CA ASP A 222 17.80 -26.37 -7.66
C ASP A 222 17.04 -25.05 -7.41
N VAL A 223 16.93 -24.61 -6.15
CA VAL A 223 16.67 -23.18 -5.87
C VAL A 223 17.90 -22.54 -5.23
N LYS A 224 18.74 -21.91 -6.05
CA LYS A 224 19.90 -21.13 -5.60
C LYS A 224 19.41 -19.75 -5.11
N VAL A 225 18.82 -19.70 -3.91
CA VAL A 225 18.14 -18.50 -3.36
C VAL A 225 19.12 -17.56 -2.67
N VAL A 226 20.03 -17.00 -3.46
CA VAL A 226 20.96 -15.97 -3.04
C VAL A 226 21.00 -14.90 -4.12
N GLU A 227 20.47 -13.73 -3.79
CA GLU A 227 20.47 -12.56 -4.66
C GLU A 227 21.63 -11.62 -4.28
N ASP A 228 22.26 -10.97 -5.26
CA ASP A 228 23.27 -9.95 -4.97
C ASP A 228 22.61 -8.57 -4.92
N LEU A 229 22.82 -7.84 -3.83
CA LEU A 229 22.24 -6.50 -3.66
C LEU A 229 22.77 -5.47 -4.67
N LEU A 230 23.98 -5.67 -5.22
CA LEU A 230 24.59 -4.71 -6.13
C LEU A 230 24.24 -4.96 -7.61
N ASP A 231 23.98 -6.21 -8.00
CA ASP A 231 23.54 -6.54 -9.36
C ASP A 231 22.12 -6.03 -9.67
N MET A 232 21.36 -5.65 -8.63
CA MET A 232 20.04 -5.01 -8.76
C MET A 232 20.09 -3.56 -9.25
N GLN A 233 21.27 -2.93 -9.34
CA GLN A 233 21.45 -1.54 -9.79
C GLN A 233 21.91 -1.38 -11.25
N GLY A 234 21.97 -2.47 -12.01
CA GLY A 234 21.98 -2.45 -13.47
C GLY A 234 23.36 -2.50 -14.15
N ASP A 235 23.70 -3.69 -14.65
CA ASP A 235 24.12 -3.84 -16.04
C ASP A 235 23.25 -4.96 -16.64
N GLY A 236 22.57 -4.68 -17.76
CA GLY A 236 21.54 -5.55 -18.36
C GLY A 236 22.09 -6.85 -18.97
N SER A 237 23.16 -7.42 -18.40
CA SER A 237 23.94 -8.51 -18.99
C SER A 237 23.92 -9.83 -18.20
N ALA A 238 23.28 -9.88 -17.02
CA ALA A 238 23.09 -11.14 -16.28
C ALA A 238 21.61 -11.50 -16.15
N ARG A 239 21.29 -12.80 -16.34
CA ARG A 239 19.95 -13.40 -16.25
C ARG A 239 19.34 -13.30 -14.84
N SER A 240 19.02 -12.10 -14.36
CA SER A 240 18.30 -11.92 -13.11
C SER A 240 16.77 -11.96 -13.33
N PRO A 241 16.00 -12.62 -12.46
CA PRO A 241 14.55 -12.42 -12.39
C PRO A 241 14.28 -10.92 -12.12
N GLY A 242 13.24 -10.33 -12.74
CA GLY A 242 13.07 -8.86 -12.88
C GLY A 242 13.19 -8.01 -11.58
N PRO A 243 13.31 -6.67 -11.71
CA PRO A 243 13.80 -5.79 -10.65
C PRO A 243 12.93 -5.82 -9.38
N TRP A 244 13.57 -6.01 -8.22
CA TRP A 244 12.94 -6.06 -6.89
C TRP A 244 12.20 -4.78 -6.50
N GLU A 245 12.50 -3.65 -7.14
CA GLU A 245 11.83 -2.36 -6.93
C GLU A 245 10.30 -2.42 -7.15
N ASN A 246 9.84 -3.36 -7.98
CA ASN A 246 8.43 -3.56 -8.31
C ASN A 246 7.85 -4.82 -7.65
N ARG A 247 8.67 -5.67 -7.03
CA ARG A 247 8.19 -6.85 -6.31
C ARG A 247 7.66 -6.43 -4.94
N ILE A 248 6.41 -6.80 -4.65
CA ILE A 248 5.77 -6.50 -3.37
C ILE A 248 5.77 -7.76 -2.50
N ILE A 249 6.47 -7.68 -1.37
CA ILE A 249 6.53 -8.72 -0.36
C ILE A 249 5.26 -8.64 0.49
N ASN A 250 4.31 -9.52 0.23
CA ASN A 250 3.06 -9.61 0.98
C ASN A 250 3.19 -10.56 2.15
N VAL A 251 2.78 -10.11 3.33
CA VAL A 251 2.57 -10.94 4.52
C VAL A 251 1.09 -11.29 4.60
N ALA A 252 0.73 -12.47 5.10
CA ALA A 252 -0.67 -12.83 5.33
C ALA A 252 -1.17 -12.23 6.66
N GLY A 253 -2.33 -11.56 6.63
CA GLY A 253 -3.03 -11.07 7.82
C GLY A 253 -4.27 -11.87 8.22
N ASN A 254 -4.81 -11.58 9.40
CA ASN A 254 -5.99 -12.29 9.91
C ASN A 254 -7.25 -12.00 9.07
N HIS A 255 -7.35 -10.82 8.45
CA HIS A 255 -8.43 -10.53 7.52
C HIS A 255 -8.23 -11.17 6.14
N ASP A 256 -7.02 -11.69 5.84
CA ASP A 256 -6.76 -12.37 4.58
C ASP A 256 -7.10 -13.86 4.67
N ILE A 257 -6.58 -14.53 5.69
CA ILE A 257 -6.65 -16.00 5.84
C ILE A 257 -7.36 -16.49 7.10
N GLY A 258 -7.54 -15.65 8.13
CA GLY A 258 -8.07 -16.01 9.45
C GLY A 258 -6.99 -16.12 10.54
N TYR A 259 -7.39 -16.55 11.73
CA TYR A 259 -6.57 -17.02 12.84
C TYR A 259 -6.49 -18.56 12.85
N ALA A 260 -5.69 -19.14 13.75
CA ALA A 260 -5.49 -20.58 13.79
C ALA A 260 -6.80 -21.39 13.81
N GLY A 261 -7.83 -20.93 14.53
CA GLY A 261 -9.11 -21.62 14.68
C GLY A 261 -10.10 -21.51 13.50
N ASP A 262 -9.80 -20.69 12.49
CA ASP A 262 -10.63 -20.52 11.29
C ASP A 262 -9.83 -20.49 9.96
N ILE A 263 -8.50 -20.55 9.96
CA ILE A 263 -7.71 -20.74 8.72
C ILE A 263 -8.07 -22.08 8.07
N SER A 264 -8.23 -22.11 6.75
CA SER A 264 -8.50 -23.33 5.96
C SER A 264 -7.61 -23.43 4.72
N GLU A 265 -7.51 -24.64 4.15
CA GLU A 265 -6.70 -24.87 2.94
C GLU A 265 -7.15 -23.98 1.78
N ALA A 266 -8.47 -23.88 1.54
CA ALA A 266 -9.01 -23.02 0.48
C ALA A 266 -8.62 -21.53 0.65
N ARG A 267 -8.55 -21.03 1.89
CA ARG A 267 -8.11 -19.65 2.17
C ARG A 267 -6.62 -19.47 1.92
N MET A 268 -5.82 -20.45 2.32
CA MET A 268 -4.37 -20.45 2.05
C MET A 268 -4.10 -20.51 0.55
N GLU A 269 -4.76 -21.40 -0.19
CA GLU A 269 -4.57 -21.56 -1.64
C GLU A 269 -4.92 -20.30 -2.43
N ARG A 270 -6.05 -19.65 -2.10
CA ARG A 270 -6.43 -18.39 -2.77
C ARG A 270 -5.49 -17.25 -2.41
N PHE A 271 -4.99 -17.19 -1.16
CA PHE A 271 -3.99 -16.22 -0.75
C PHE A 271 -2.67 -16.43 -1.49
N ASP A 272 -2.13 -17.64 -1.47
CA ASP A 272 -0.86 -18.00 -2.09
C ASP A 272 -0.89 -17.70 -3.61
N ARG A 273 -2.01 -18.03 -4.27
CA ARG A 273 -2.23 -17.72 -5.70
C ARG A 273 -2.22 -16.21 -5.98
N ALA A 274 -2.91 -15.42 -5.16
CA ALA A 274 -3.14 -14.01 -5.44
C ALA A 274 -2.00 -13.10 -4.96
N PHE A 275 -1.42 -13.39 -3.79
CA PHE A 275 -0.52 -12.49 -3.06
C PHE A 275 0.85 -13.07 -2.79
N GLY A 276 0.98 -14.39 -2.85
CA GLY A 276 2.23 -15.14 -2.70
C GLY A 276 2.23 -15.98 -1.44
N ARG A 277 3.21 -16.88 -1.34
CA ARG A 277 3.26 -17.86 -0.26
C ARG A 277 3.30 -17.18 1.11
N ALA A 278 2.56 -17.73 2.09
CA ALA A 278 2.51 -17.15 3.44
C ALA A 278 3.74 -17.43 4.32
N ASN A 279 4.55 -18.46 3.98
CA ASN A 279 5.79 -18.81 4.67
C ASN A 279 6.90 -18.96 3.63
N TRP A 280 7.94 -18.13 3.70
CA TRP A 280 9.14 -18.29 2.89
C TRP A 280 10.28 -17.37 3.35
N ASP A 281 11.49 -17.61 2.86
CA ASP A 281 12.61 -16.71 3.07
C ASP A 281 13.60 -16.69 1.90
N ILE A 282 14.44 -15.66 1.89
CA ILE A 282 15.47 -15.38 0.89
C ILE A 282 16.68 -14.71 1.53
N ARG A 283 17.85 -14.88 0.93
CA ARG A 283 19.09 -14.21 1.34
C ARG A 283 19.58 -13.24 0.27
N PHE A 284 19.85 -12.01 0.68
CA PHE A 284 20.52 -11.00 -0.12
C PHE A 284 21.98 -10.86 0.34
N GLN A 285 22.93 -11.14 -0.54
CA GLN A 285 24.36 -10.95 -0.29
C GLN A 285 24.79 -9.53 -0.64
N TYR A 286 25.66 -8.97 0.17
CA TYR A 286 26.32 -7.70 -0.08
C TYR A 286 27.78 -7.95 -0.45
N ARG A 287 28.06 -8.08 -1.75
CA ARG A 287 29.44 -8.18 -2.25
C ARG A 287 29.97 -6.79 -2.50
N ALA A 288 30.47 -6.12 -1.46
CA ALA A 288 31.17 -4.85 -1.65
C ALA A 288 32.20 -5.02 -2.78
N MET A 289 32.07 -4.22 -3.84
CA MET A 289 32.95 -4.23 -5.01
C MET A 289 34.41 -4.29 -4.53
N ALA A 290 35.04 -5.45 -4.69
CA ALA A 290 36.48 -5.65 -4.52
C ALA A 290 37.23 -5.00 -5.70
N GLN A 291 36.86 -3.77 -6.05
CA GLN A 291 37.24 -3.09 -7.28
C GLN A 291 38.19 -1.92 -7.00
N ASP A 292 39.05 -2.03 -5.98
CA ASP A 292 40.12 -1.03 -5.77
C ASP A 292 41.49 -1.64 -5.42
N ASN A 293 41.70 -2.95 -5.65
CA ASN A 293 43.03 -3.58 -5.55
C ASN A 293 43.37 -4.45 -6.77
N LEU A 294 42.98 -4.01 -7.97
CA LEU A 294 43.61 -4.50 -9.21
C LEU A 294 44.81 -3.60 -9.56
N THR A 295 45.86 -3.68 -8.76
CA THR A 295 47.21 -3.48 -9.27
C THR A 295 48.10 -4.65 -8.88
N THR A 296 48.58 -5.33 -9.93
CA THR A 296 49.67 -6.31 -10.01
C THR A 296 49.36 -7.77 -9.64
N PRO A 297 49.41 -8.71 -10.61
CA PRO A 297 49.51 -10.14 -10.31
C PRO A 297 50.95 -10.44 -9.88
N HIS A 298 51.17 -10.70 -8.60
CA HIS A 298 52.38 -11.36 -8.16
C HIS A 298 52.15 -12.88 -8.14
N GLU A 299 52.73 -13.57 -9.11
CA GLU A 299 53.01 -15.00 -9.05
C GLU A 299 53.85 -15.29 -7.80
N GLY A 300 53.33 -16.16 -6.93
CA GLY A 300 54.03 -16.56 -5.72
C GLY A 300 53.16 -17.48 -4.86
N THR A 301 53.21 -18.77 -5.16
CA THR A 301 52.80 -19.89 -4.30
C THR A 301 53.15 -19.67 -2.83
N HIS A 302 52.16 -19.79 -1.93
CA HIS A 302 52.12 -20.81 -0.87
C HIS A 302 50.77 -20.75 -0.11
N SER A 303 50.20 -21.93 0.08
CA SER A 303 48.98 -22.27 0.80
C SER A 303 48.92 -21.72 2.23
N GLY A 304 47.85 -20.97 2.52
CA GLY A 304 47.35 -20.65 3.85
C GLY A 304 45.84 -20.41 3.77
N ALA A 305 45.06 -21.43 4.13
CA ALA A 305 43.65 -21.26 4.46
C ALA A 305 43.53 -20.37 5.72
N ASP A 306 42.34 -19.78 5.90
CA ASP A 306 41.88 -19.00 7.07
C ASP A 306 42.04 -17.47 7.04
N ALA A 307 41.54 -16.85 5.97
CA ALA A 307 40.73 -15.64 6.13
C ALA A 307 39.34 -15.94 5.56
N LEU A 308 38.46 -16.51 6.38
CA LEU A 308 37.05 -16.71 6.04
C LEU A 308 36.42 -15.32 5.85
N THR A 309 36.46 -14.77 4.64
CA THR A 309 35.75 -13.53 4.31
C THR A 309 34.26 -13.83 4.25
N THR A 310 33.60 -13.87 5.41
CA THR A 310 32.15 -14.02 5.52
C THR A 310 31.49 -12.89 4.73
N THR A 311 30.78 -13.26 3.67
CA THR A 311 30.09 -12.29 2.81
C THR A 311 28.88 -11.74 3.58
N PRO A 312 28.80 -10.42 3.85
CA PRO A 312 27.69 -9.87 4.60
C PRO A 312 26.37 -10.16 3.90
N SER A 313 25.32 -10.47 4.65
CA SER A 313 24.02 -10.80 4.06
C SER A 313 22.83 -10.39 4.91
N ILE A 314 21.72 -10.11 4.24
CA ILE A 314 20.40 -9.93 4.83
C ILE A 314 19.58 -11.19 4.57
N HIS A 315 19.11 -11.84 5.62
CA HIS A 315 18.18 -12.96 5.58
C HIS A 315 16.78 -12.43 5.85
N LEU A 316 15.98 -12.32 4.79
CA LEU A 316 14.59 -11.87 4.86
C LEU A 316 13.68 -13.08 5.05
N ILE A 317 12.85 -13.07 6.09
CA ILE A 317 11.95 -14.16 6.45
C ILE A 317 10.52 -13.62 6.51
N VAL A 318 9.62 -14.20 5.72
CA VAL A 318 8.17 -13.97 5.77
C VAL A 318 7.53 -15.14 6.50
N LEU A 319 6.87 -14.85 7.62
CA LEU A 319 6.31 -15.84 8.52
C LEU A 319 4.81 -15.67 8.70
N ASN A 320 4.05 -16.73 8.43
CA ASN A 320 2.65 -16.84 8.81
C ASN A 320 2.55 -17.11 10.32
N SER A 321 2.53 -16.04 11.10
CA SER A 321 2.39 -16.10 12.55
C SER A 321 1.00 -16.50 13.05
N LEU A 322 -0.03 -16.41 12.19
CA LEU A 322 -1.45 -16.61 12.56
C LEU A 322 -1.79 -18.03 13.00
N VAL A 323 -0.91 -19.00 12.73
CA VAL A 323 -1.05 -20.41 13.10
C VAL A 323 -0.01 -20.89 14.12
N LEU A 324 0.79 -19.99 14.69
CA LEU A 324 1.78 -20.35 15.71
C LEU A 324 1.14 -20.64 17.09
N ASP A 325 -0.05 -20.10 17.33
CA ASP A 325 -0.83 -20.36 18.53
C ASP A 325 -1.93 -21.40 18.26
N THR A 326 -2.50 -21.95 19.33
CA THR A 326 -3.39 -23.11 19.30
C THR A 326 -4.67 -22.81 20.08
N PRO A 327 -5.77 -23.57 19.86
CA PRO A 327 -5.96 -24.69 18.93
C PRO A 327 -6.22 -24.27 17.47
N ALA A 328 -5.48 -24.88 16.53
CA ALA A 328 -5.66 -24.67 15.09
C ALA A 328 -6.75 -25.56 14.48
N LEU A 329 -7.57 -25.05 13.56
CA LEU A 329 -8.61 -25.79 12.84
C LEU A 329 -8.01 -26.96 12.05
N TYR A 330 -6.98 -26.68 11.25
CA TYR A 330 -6.26 -27.67 10.44
C TYR A 330 -4.83 -27.87 10.96
N PRO A 331 -4.55 -28.97 11.69
CA PRO A 331 -3.20 -29.32 12.13
C PRO A 331 -2.13 -29.38 11.03
N PRO A 332 -2.43 -29.83 9.78
CA PRO A 332 -1.42 -29.84 8.70
C PRO A 332 -0.87 -28.45 8.37
N ILE A 333 -1.72 -27.40 8.34
CA ILE A 333 -1.29 -26.02 8.05
C ILE A 333 -0.36 -25.52 9.16
N GLN A 334 -0.74 -25.77 10.42
CA GLN A 334 0.10 -25.43 11.57
C GLN A 334 1.43 -26.18 11.57
N LYS A 335 1.40 -27.49 11.27
CA LYS A 335 2.61 -28.31 11.15
C LYS A 335 3.55 -27.75 10.07
N HIS A 336 3.02 -27.35 8.91
CA HIS A 336 3.82 -26.77 7.84
C HIS A 336 4.55 -25.49 8.28
N THR A 337 3.89 -24.60 9.03
CA THR A 337 4.55 -23.41 9.61
C THR A 337 5.65 -23.78 10.62
N TYR A 338 5.42 -24.79 11.47
CA TYR A 338 6.47 -25.25 12.39
C TYR A 338 7.63 -25.95 11.68
N ASP A 339 7.36 -26.74 10.65
CA ASP A 339 8.39 -27.37 9.82
C ASP A 339 9.25 -26.31 9.14
N PHE A 340 8.63 -25.25 8.61
CA PHE A 340 9.30 -24.10 8.02
C PHE A 340 10.19 -23.37 9.03
N ILE A 341 9.67 -22.95 10.19
CA ILE A 341 10.48 -22.20 11.16
C ILE A 341 11.63 -23.05 11.71
N ASN A 342 11.40 -24.34 11.95
CA ASN A 342 12.45 -25.27 12.38
C ASN A 342 13.53 -25.44 11.32
N ASP A 343 13.16 -25.53 10.05
CA ASP A 343 14.10 -25.59 8.94
C ASP A 343 14.94 -24.31 8.82
N VAL A 344 14.31 -23.13 8.92
CA VAL A 344 15.02 -21.85 8.97
C VAL A 344 16.07 -21.87 10.10
N ILE A 345 15.63 -22.17 11.32
CA ILE A 345 16.47 -22.16 12.52
C ILE A 345 17.66 -23.12 12.40
N GLN A 346 17.41 -24.35 11.95
CA GLN A 346 18.39 -25.44 12.02
C GLN A 346 19.33 -25.47 10.82
N ARG A 347 18.86 -25.08 9.63
CA ARG A 347 19.57 -25.34 8.37
C ARG A 347 19.95 -24.08 7.59
N ARG A 348 19.23 -22.96 7.77
CA ARG A 348 19.30 -21.83 6.82
C ARG A 348 19.67 -20.49 7.46
N SER A 349 19.54 -20.36 8.77
CA SER A 349 20.08 -19.24 9.54
C SER A 349 21.58 -19.42 9.83
N HIS A 350 22.33 -18.31 9.81
CA HIS A 350 23.74 -18.32 10.20
C HIS A 350 23.91 -18.54 11.72
N PRO A 351 25.11 -18.95 12.19
CA PRO A 351 25.43 -19.00 13.62
C PRO A 351 25.19 -17.64 14.31
N VAL A 352 24.88 -17.65 15.61
CA VAL A 352 24.58 -16.42 16.38
C VAL A 352 25.82 -15.52 16.55
N GLU A 353 27.01 -16.10 16.40
CA GLU A 353 28.30 -15.41 16.42
C GLU A 353 28.59 -14.64 15.13
N ASP A 354 27.91 -14.97 14.03
CA ASP A 354 28.12 -14.28 12.75
C ASP A 354 27.39 -12.94 12.72
N ARG A 355 28.15 -11.89 13.00
CA ARG A 355 27.66 -10.49 13.00
C ARG A 355 27.53 -9.88 11.60
N SER A 356 28.04 -10.57 10.58
CA SER A 356 27.92 -10.16 9.16
C SER A 356 26.57 -10.53 8.54
N ALA A 357 25.78 -11.34 9.25
CA ALA A 357 24.41 -11.66 8.88
C ALA A 357 23.40 -10.77 9.63
N PHE A 358 22.35 -10.34 8.94
CA PHE A 358 21.20 -9.63 9.51
C PHE A 358 19.91 -10.37 9.22
N THR A 359 19.08 -10.59 10.22
CA THR A 359 17.79 -11.28 10.09
C THR A 359 16.66 -10.25 10.11
N LEU A 360 15.94 -10.12 8.99
CA LEU A 360 14.75 -9.28 8.88
C LEU A 360 13.52 -10.17 8.89
N LEU A 361 12.76 -10.16 9.97
CA LEU A 361 11.51 -10.91 10.11
C LEU A 361 10.33 -10.02 9.73
N LEU A 362 9.54 -10.44 8.75
CA LEU A 362 8.25 -9.86 8.39
C LEU A 362 7.14 -10.82 8.86
N THR A 363 6.24 -10.30 9.67
CA THR A 363 5.12 -11.04 10.27
C THR A 363 3.89 -10.13 10.33
N HIS A 364 2.73 -10.66 10.70
CA HIS A 364 1.53 -9.87 10.89
C HIS A 364 1.15 -9.73 12.37
N LEU A 365 1.25 -10.80 13.17
CA LEU A 365 1.00 -10.72 14.60
C LEU A 365 2.20 -10.18 15.38
N PRO A 366 2.02 -9.12 16.20
CA PRO A 366 3.07 -8.61 17.07
C PRO A 366 3.46 -9.61 18.16
N LEU A 367 4.70 -9.51 18.66
CA LEU A 367 5.16 -10.36 19.75
C LEU A 367 4.47 -9.98 21.06
N HIS A 368 4.39 -10.95 21.97
CA HIS A 368 3.84 -10.78 23.30
C HIS A 368 4.51 -9.61 24.04
N LYS A 369 3.67 -8.70 24.56
CA LYS A 369 4.07 -7.56 25.38
C LYS A 369 3.02 -7.30 26.44
N HIS A 370 3.44 -6.90 27.64
CA HIS A 370 2.50 -6.62 28.73
C HIS A 370 1.60 -5.43 28.42
N GLU A 371 0.42 -5.40 29.06
CA GLU A 371 -0.50 -4.26 29.00
C GLU A 371 0.23 -2.95 29.35
N GLY A 372 -0.11 -1.89 28.61
CA GLY A 372 0.49 -0.56 28.76
C GLY A 372 1.76 -0.32 27.93
N VAL A 373 2.38 -1.35 27.35
CA VAL A 373 3.50 -1.18 26.42
C VAL A 373 3.00 -0.65 25.06
N CYS A 374 1.93 -1.22 24.53
CA CYS A 374 1.28 -0.80 23.29
C CYS A 374 -0.19 -0.44 23.53
N THR A 375 -0.89 -0.01 22.47
CA THR A 375 -2.31 0.35 22.56
C THR A 375 -3.14 -0.87 22.97
N ASP A 376 -2.94 -1.98 22.26
CA ASP A 376 -3.62 -3.22 22.55
C ASP A 376 -2.87 -4.02 23.62
N ALA A 377 -3.63 -4.60 24.56
CA ALA A 377 -3.14 -5.57 25.52
C ALA A 377 -3.18 -6.99 24.92
N PRO A 378 -2.42 -7.97 25.46
CA PRO A 378 -2.60 -9.37 25.11
C PRO A 378 -4.05 -9.81 25.32
N ASN A 379 -4.66 -10.31 24.26
CA ASN A 379 -6.02 -10.82 24.25
C ASN A 379 -6.06 -12.06 23.38
N PHE A 380 -6.80 -13.08 23.83
CA PHE A 380 -7.01 -14.34 23.11
C PHE A 380 -8.47 -14.74 23.29
N VAL A 381 -9.18 -14.86 22.18
CA VAL A 381 -10.59 -15.25 22.16
C VAL A 381 -10.73 -16.54 21.37
N PHE A 382 -11.57 -17.45 21.86
CA PHE A 382 -11.79 -18.76 21.27
C PHE A 382 -13.25 -18.91 20.84
N TYR A 383 -13.51 -19.82 19.90
CA TYR A 383 -14.88 -20.20 19.55
C TYR A 383 -15.48 -21.07 20.66
N ASP A 384 -16.63 -20.67 21.19
CA ASP A 384 -17.33 -21.46 22.21
C ASP A 384 -17.92 -22.75 21.62
N GLU A 385 -18.47 -22.65 20.40
CA GLU A 385 -19.16 -23.72 19.69
C GLU A 385 -18.51 -23.98 18.32
N GLY A 386 -18.77 -25.16 17.76
CA GLY A 386 -18.34 -25.51 16.40
C GLY A 386 -19.21 -24.85 15.35
N ASP A 387 -18.87 -25.03 14.08
CA ASP A 387 -19.70 -24.54 12.98
C ASP A 387 -21.03 -25.32 12.88
N GLU A 388 -22.06 -24.85 13.58
CA GLU A 388 -23.38 -25.51 13.63
C GLU A 388 -24.19 -25.39 12.32
N ASN A 389 -23.84 -24.44 11.46
CA ASN A 389 -24.57 -24.13 10.22
C ASN A 389 -23.89 -24.71 8.98
N LEU A 390 -23.20 -25.84 9.15
CA LEU A 390 -22.42 -26.49 8.11
C LEU A 390 -23.33 -27.21 7.10
N PRO A 391 -23.28 -26.89 5.80
CA PRO A 391 -23.87 -27.75 4.78
C PRO A 391 -23.23 -29.14 4.84
N GLU A 392 -24.00 -30.20 4.65
CA GLU A 392 -23.60 -31.61 4.84
C GLU A 392 -22.34 -32.01 4.02
N ASP A 393 -22.03 -31.27 2.95
CA ASP A 393 -20.93 -31.52 2.01
C ASP A 393 -19.75 -30.53 2.12
N GLN A 394 -19.65 -29.75 3.20
CA GLN A 394 -18.57 -28.76 3.38
C GLN A 394 -17.76 -28.98 4.65
N GLU A 395 -16.47 -28.65 4.59
CA GLU A 395 -15.59 -28.63 5.75
C GLU A 395 -15.94 -27.49 6.71
N PRO A 396 -15.77 -27.68 8.04
CA PRO A 396 -16.13 -26.67 9.03
C PRO A 396 -15.34 -25.38 8.82
N ARG A 397 -16.03 -24.25 8.94
CA ARG A 397 -15.41 -22.93 8.81
C ARG A 397 -14.52 -22.56 9.99
N PHE A 398 -14.86 -23.08 11.16
CA PHE A 398 -14.18 -22.92 12.45
C PHE A 398 -14.54 -24.09 13.36
N LYS A 399 -13.79 -24.29 14.45
CA LYS A 399 -14.04 -25.37 15.41
C LYS A 399 -14.25 -24.86 16.83
N ALA A 400 -15.01 -25.62 17.62
CA ALA A 400 -15.15 -25.40 19.06
C ALA A 400 -13.77 -25.41 19.74
N GLY A 401 -13.54 -24.43 20.61
CA GLY A 401 -12.25 -24.18 21.27
C GLY A 401 -11.14 -23.70 20.35
N GLY A 402 -11.39 -23.50 19.05
CA GLY A 402 -10.42 -22.94 18.11
C GLY A 402 -10.12 -21.48 18.42
N LEU A 403 -8.88 -21.06 18.20
CA LEU A 403 -8.47 -19.67 18.38
C LEU A 403 -9.16 -18.76 17.35
N ARG A 404 -10.02 -17.85 17.81
CA ARG A 404 -10.85 -16.97 17.00
C ARG A 404 -10.19 -15.62 16.71
N GLU A 405 -9.49 -15.07 17.70
CA GLU A 405 -8.94 -13.72 17.65
C GLU A 405 -7.80 -13.58 18.66
N GLN A 406 -6.74 -12.88 18.28
CA GLN A 406 -5.70 -12.49 19.22
C GLN A 406 -4.98 -11.21 18.79
N ASN A 407 -4.57 -10.41 19.77
CA ASN A 407 -3.85 -9.15 19.52
C ASN A 407 -2.33 -9.35 19.36
N HIS A 408 -1.80 -10.39 20.00
CA HIS A 408 -0.38 -10.72 20.03
C HIS A 408 -0.20 -12.22 19.88
N LEU A 409 0.99 -12.64 19.44
CA LEU A 409 1.44 -14.00 19.68
C LEU A 409 1.44 -14.31 21.18
N SER A 410 1.22 -15.59 21.53
CA SER A 410 1.34 -16.02 22.92
C SER A 410 2.75 -15.75 23.46
N GLN A 411 2.85 -15.67 24.78
CA GLN A 411 4.14 -15.57 25.45
C GLN A 411 5.06 -16.73 25.03
N HIS A 412 4.51 -17.93 24.86
CA HIS A 412 5.28 -19.10 24.47
C HIS A 412 5.83 -18.97 23.04
N ALA A 413 4.96 -18.69 22.05
CA ALA A 413 5.36 -18.52 20.65
C ALA A 413 6.38 -17.38 20.48
N SER A 414 6.15 -16.25 21.16
CA SER A 414 7.04 -15.09 21.13
C SER A 414 8.40 -15.41 21.73
N HIS A 415 8.45 -15.92 22.96
CA HIS A 415 9.69 -16.09 23.69
C HIS A 415 10.53 -17.27 23.21
N TYR A 416 9.89 -18.42 22.97
CA TYR A 416 10.60 -19.65 22.62
C TYR A 416 10.72 -19.85 21.11
N GLY A 417 9.65 -19.57 20.35
CA GLY A 417 9.66 -19.71 18.90
C GLY A 417 10.50 -18.62 18.22
N ILE A 418 10.23 -17.36 18.54
CA ILE A 418 10.86 -16.22 17.84
C ILE A 418 12.16 -15.77 18.53
N LEU A 419 12.11 -15.31 19.79
CA LEU A 419 13.27 -14.68 20.42
C LEU A 419 14.41 -15.69 20.68
N GLN A 420 14.09 -16.86 21.27
CA GLN A 420 15.09 -17.90 21.54
C GLN A 420 15.35 -18.80 20.33
N GLY A 421 14.32 -19.21 19.59
CA GLY A 421 14.46 -20.09 18.44
C GLY A 421 15.05 -19.36 17.23
N LEU A 422 14.26 -18.48 16.62
CA LEU A 422 14.63 -17.80 15.39
C LEU A 422 15.84 -16.87 15.54
N PHE A 423 15.86 -16.05 16.58
CA PHE A 423 16.96 -15.13 16.82
C PHE A 423 18.08 -15.72 17.69
N GLY A 424 17.90 -16.90 18.29
CA GLY A 424 18.97 -17.54 19.08
C GLY A 424 19.35 -16.77 20.35
N MET A 425 18.49 -15.86 20.83
CA MET A 425 18.81 -15.03 21.99
C MET A 425 18.52 -15.77 23.30
N SER A 426 19.28 -15.47 24.35
CA SER A 426 19.12 -16.09 25.66
C SER A 426 19.62 -15.18 26.77
N GLY A 427 18.99 -15.21 27.95
CA GLY A 427 19.55 -14.51 29.11
C GLY A 427 20.75 -15.21 29.75
N ASN A 428 21.03 -16.45 29.36
CA ASN A 428 22.20 -17.21 29.82
C ASN A 428 23.50 -16.64 29.23
N LEU A 429 24.41 -16.21 30.10
CA LEU A 429 25.72 -15.65 29.72
C LEU A 429 26.69 -16.69 29.16
N ASP A 430 26.49 -17.97 29.49
CA ASP A 430 27.30 -19.08 29.00
C ASP A 430 26.83 -19.60 27.63
N ALA A 431 25.72 -19.07 27.11
CA ALA A 431 25.25 -19.38 25.76
C ALA A 431 26.18 -18.79 24.69
N ALA A 432 26.09 -19.35 23.48
CA ALA A 432 26.74 -18.82 22.29
C ALA A 432 26.52 -17.30 22.14
N ALA A 433 27.57 -16.57 21.74
CA ALA A 433 27.58 -15.10 21.69
C ALA A 433 27.09 -14.42 23.00
N ARG A 434 27.30 -15.05 24.17
CA ARG A 434 26.82 -14.58 25.49
C ARG A 434 25.30 -14.36 25.55
N GLY A 435 24.57 -15.09 24.72
CA GLY A 435 23.11 -15.00 24.59
C GLY A 435 22.60 -13.83 23.75
N MET A 436 23.48 -13.05 23.11
CA MET A 436 23.08 -11.90 22.29
C MET A 436 22.24 -12.27 21.07
N GLY A 437 22.36 -13.51 20.58
CA GLY A 437 21.66 -14.00 19.40
C GLY A 437 22.07 -13.29 18.10
N ARG A 438 21.27 -13.52 17.07
CA ARG A 438 21.45 -12.97 15.73
C ARG A 438 21.04 -11.50 15.69
N ASN A 439 21.78 -10.71 14.93
CA ASN A 439 21.37 -9.35 14.58
C ASN A 439 20.10 -9.36 13.76
N GLY A 440 19.18 -8.43 14.04
CA GLY A 440 17.96 -8.34 13.27
C GLY A 440 16.97 -7.27 13.69
N LEU A 441 15.83 -7.29 13.01
CA LEU A 441 14.69 -6.42 13.20
C LEU A 441 13.41 -7.22 12.89
N VAL A 442 12.37 -7.01 13.68
CA VAL A 442 11.03 -7.54 13.41
C VAL A 442 10.14 -6.41 12.92
N LEU A 443 9.49 -6.59 11.76
CA LEU A 443 8.44 -5.72 11.26
C LEU A 443 7.11 -6.45 11.24
N THR A 444 6.06 -5.81 11.75
CA THR A 444 4.74 -6.42 11.86
C THR A 444 3.60 -5.46 11.56
N GLY A 445 2.45 -5.98 11.14
CA GLY A 445 1.19 -5.22 10.96
C GLY A 445 0.23 -5.42 12.14
N HIS A 446 -1.07 -5.53 11.85
CA HIS A 446 -2.16 -5.92 12.77
C HIS A 446 -2.65 -4.82 13.72
N ASP A 447 -1.80 -4.23 14.57
CA ASP A 447 -2.21 -3.07 15.39
C ASP A 447 -2.17 -1.81 14.52
N HIS A 448 -3.36 -1.38 14.09
CA HIS A 448 -3.51 -0.25 13.18
C HIS A 448 -2.95 1.07 13.74
N VAL A 449 -2.81 1.23 15.07
CA VAL A 449 -2.25 2.42 15.71
C VAL A 449 -0.72 2.42 15.63
N GLY A 450 -0.13 1.23 15.49
CA GLY A 450 1.31 0.99 15.46
C GLY A 450 1.95 1.01 16.84
N CYS A 451 3.09 0.34 16.96
CA CYS A 451 3.86 0.29 18.19
C CYS A 451 5.34 -0.06 17.93
N ASP A 452 6.24 0.76 18.45
CA ASP A 452 7.69 0.57 18.33
C ASP A 452 8.26 0.19 19.70
N VAL A 453 8.85 -1.00 19.80
CA VAL A 453 9.25 -1.61 21.07
C VAL A 453 10.64 -2.26 20.99
N MET A 454 11.31 -2.28 22.14
CA MET A 454 12.48 -3.11 22.38
C MET A 454 12.10 -4.28 23.27
N HIS A 455 12.30 -5.50 22.77
CA HIS A 455 12.33 -6.71 23.58
C HIS A 455 13.73 -6.91 24.14
N PHE A 456 13.85 -7.26 25.40
CA PHE A 456 15.13 -7.46 26.06
C PHE A 456 15.05 -8.49 27.19
N VAL A 457 16.21 -9.04 27.52
CA VAL A 457 16.36 -9.91 28.69
C VAL A 457 16.39 -9.06 29.96
N ASN A 458 15.46 -9.30 30.87
CA ASN A 458 15.43 -8.74 32.21
C ASN A 458 16.05 -9.72 33.23
N ARG A 459 17.12 -9.29 33.90
CA ARG A 459 17.83 -10.07 34.94
C ARG A 459 17.53 -9.59 36.37
N SER A 460 16.69 -8.57 36.55
CA SER A 460 16.45 -7.91 37.83
C SER A 460 15.45 -8.63 38.74
N MET A 461 14.99 -9.84 38.39
CA MET A 461 13.81 -10.47 38.99
C MET A 461 14.08 -11.62 39.99
N ILE A 462 15.28 -11.80 40.56
CA ILE A 462 15.46 -12.80 41.63
C ILE A 462 16.19 -12.20 42.85
N PRO A 463 15.49 -11.99 43.98
CA PRO A 463 16.12 -11.80 45.29
C PRO A 463 17.01 -13.01 45.63
N ALA A 464 18.17 -12.80 46.23
CA ALA A 464 19.16 -13.85 46.50
C ALA A 464 18.67 -15.00 47.41
N ASP A 465 17.50 -14.85 48.05
CA ASP A 465 17.00 -15.72 49.12
C ASP A 465 15.77 -16.59 48.73
N ASP A 466 15.42 -16.71 47.44
CA ASP A 466 14.29 -17.56 47.01
C ASP A 466 14.69 -19.04 46.84
N PRO A 467 14.08 -19.99 47.57
CA PRO A 467 14.37 -21.42 47.47
C PRO A 467 13.98 -22.07 46.13
N GLU A 468 13.23 -21.39 45.24
CA GLU A 468 12.89 -21.89 43.88
C GLU A 468 13.90 -21.51 42.78
N ARG A 469 15.03 -20.90 43.15
CA ARG A 469 16.10 -20.44 42.23
C ARG A 469 16.65 -21.50 41.28
N ASP A 470 16.58 -22.78 41.65
CA ASP A 470 17.08 -23.89 40.83
C ASP A 470 16.05 -24.39 39.79
N MET A 471 14.79 -23.92 39.83
CA MET A 471 13.71 -24.38 38.94
C MET A 471 13.31 -23.37 37.86
N VAL A 472 13.67 -22.09 37.99
CA VAL A 472 13.32 -21.03 37.03
C VAL A 472 14.59 -20.34 36.52
N PRO A 473 14.73 -20.07 35.21
CA PRO A 473 15.86 -19.31 34.70
C PRO A 473 16.00 -17.98 35.44
N GLY A 474 17.23 -17.59 35.76
CA GLY A 474 17.56 -16.34 36.46
C GLY A 474 17.20 -15.03 35.74
N TRP A 475 16.34 -15.09 34.74
CA TRP A 475 16.02 -14.02 33.80
C TRP A 475 14.65 -14.26 33.15
N SER A 476 14.04 -13.19 32.66
CA SER A 476 12.77 -13.21 31.92
C SER A 476 12.83 -12.28 30.72
N TRP A 477 11.92 -12.46 29.76
CA TRP A 477 11.74 -11.51 28.66
C TRP A 477 10.86 -10.35 29.10
N ALA A 478 11.25 -9.14 28.71
CA ALA A 478 10.47 -7.93 28.92
C ALA A 478 10.47 -7.08 27.64
N ALA A 479 9.47 -6.20 27.52
CA ALA A 479 9.35 -5.26 26.42
C ALA A 479 9.12 -3.84 26.95
N THR A 480 9.69 -2.85 26.26
CA THR A 480 9.46 -1.43 26.55
C THR A 480 9.36 -0.64 25.26
N ARG A 481 8.69 0.52 25.28
CA ARG A 481 8.61 1.39 24.09
C ARG A 481 10.00 1.86 23.67
N TYR A 482 10.24 1.86 22.37
CA TYR A 482 11.46 2.42 21.80
C TYR A 482 11.48 3.95 22.04
N PRO A 483 12.56 4.52 22.58
CA PRO A 483 12.62 5.94 22.91
C PRO A 483 12.53 6.80 21.64
N SER A 484 11.50 7.65 21.55
CA SER A 484 11.21 8.45 20.37
C SER A 484 11.99 9.77 20.26
N SER A 485 12.88 10.11 21.22
CA SER A 485 13.70 11.33 21.13
C SER A 485 15.14 11.16 21.64
N ILE A 486 16.10 11.58 20.81
CA ILE A 486 17.52 11.79 21.15
C ILE A 486 17.70 13.18 21.84
N SER A 487 16.64 13.78 22.39
CA SER A 487 16.73 15.11 23.03
C SER A 487 17.26 15.08 24.47
N SER A 488 17.66 13.92 24.99
CA SER A 488 18.46 13.80 26.20
C SER A 488 19.19 12.44 26.17
N PRO A 489 20.51 12.39 25.93
CA PRO A 489 21.30 11.16 26.06
C PRO A 489 21.33 10.63 27.50
N SER A 490 20.66 11.32 28.43
CA SER A 490 20.54 11.02 29.85
C SER A 490 19.15 10.55 30.30
N SER A 491 18.20 10.32 29.38
CA SER A 491 16.84 9.81 29.73
C SER A 491 16.40 8.57 28.94
N LEU A 492 17.33 7.85 28.31
CA LEU A 492 17.25 6.40 28.42
C LEU A 492 17.31 6.15 29.94
N PRO A 493 16.32 5.49 30.58
CA PRO A 493 16.68 4.79 31.79
C PRO A 493 17.91 3.97 31.39
N SER A 494 18.93 3.93 32.23
CA SER A 494 20.10 3.07 32.04
C SER A 494 19.65 1.60 32.04
N LEU A 495 18.88 1.22 31.01
CA LEU A 495 18.26 -0.06 30.75
C LEU A 495 19.41 -0.92 30.28
N SER A 496 20.19 -1.30 31.27
CA SER A 496 21.12 -2.41 31.26
C SER A 496 22.40 -2.14 30.44
N PRO A 497 23.55 -2.73 30.84
CA PRO A 497 24.81 -2.58 30.11
C PRO A 497 24.67 -3.04 28.65
N ASP A 498 25.56 -2.56 27.78
CA ASP A 498 25.65 -2.92 26.35
C ASP A 498 25.65 -4.45 26.08
N ASP A 499 25.91 -5.25 27.11
CA ASP A 499 25.90 -6.72 27.15
C ASP A 499 24.51 -7.37 27.40
N THR A 500 23.40 -6.67 27.12
CA THR A 500 22.05 -7.23 27.31
C THR A 500 21.41 -7.60 25.96
N PRO A 501 21.05 -8.88 25.74
CA PRO A 501 20.35 -9.31 24.52
C PRO A 501 19.05 -8.54 24.33
N ARG A 502 18.87 -7.97 23.15
CA ARG A 502 17.72 -7.13 22.80
C ARG A 502 17.46 -7.12 21.31
N ILE A 503 16.20 -6.97 20.94
CA ILE A 503 15.76 -6.82 19.55
C ILE A 503 14.65 -5.80 19.45
N ARG A 504 14.65 -5.01 18.37
CA ARG A 504 13.57 -4.08 18.06
C ARG A 504 12.48 -4.78 17.29
N GLU A 505 11.24 -4.50 17.65
CA GLU A 505 10.05 -4.83 16.87
C GLU A 505 9.30 -3.55 16.55
N VAL A 506 8.94 -3.38 15.28
CA VAL A 506 8.13 -2.26 14.83
C VAL A 506 6.83 -2.80 14.26
N THR A 507 5.75 -2.63 15.03
CA THR A 507 4.39 -2.71 14.51
C THR A 507 4.09 -1.44 13.72
N LEU A 508 4.03 -1.53 12.40
CA LEU A 508 3.82 -0.37 11.55
C LEU A 508 2.37 0.09 11.64
N ARG A 509 2.18 1.38 11.91
CA ARG A 509 0.88 2.02 11.90
C ARG A 509 0.22 1.89 10.52
N SER A 510 -1.08 1.63 10.50
CA SER A 510 -1.84 1.37 9.27
C SER A 510 -1.79 2.52 8.26
N MET A 511 -1.82 2.15 6.98
CA MET A 511 -1.94 3.06 5.85
C MET A 511 -3.38 3.52 5.57
N MET A 512 -4.37 3.04 6.33
CA MET A 512 -5.75 3.50 6.21
C MET A 512 -5.89 4.98 6.60
N GLY A 513 -6.92 5.62 6.04
CA GLY A 513 -7.18 7.04 6.24
C GLY A 513 -7.44 7.43 7.70
N GLU A 514 -8.08 6.56 8.49
CA GLU A 514 -8.36 6.80 9.91
C GLU A 514 -7.07 6.86 10.75
N TYR A 515 -6.04 6.12 10.36
CA TYR A 515 -4.76 6.11 11.05
C TYR A 515 -3.77 7.11 10.48
N GLY A 516 -4.12 7.85 9.42
CA GLY A 516 -3.34 8.96 8.88
C GLY A 516 -2.53 8.63 7.63
N GLY A 517 -2.77 7.48 6.98
CA GLY A 517 -2.09 7.15 5.73
C GLY A 517 -0.59 6.96 5.91
N ASN A 518 -0.20 6.10 6.84
CA ASN A 518 1.19 5.89 7.22
C ASN A 518 1.95 5.01 6.24
N ALA A 519 3.26 5.22 6.20
CA ALA A 519 4.23 4.32 5.61
C ALA A 519 5.53 4.37 6.41
N GLY A 520 6.28 3.27 6.40
CA GLY A 520 7.62 3.15 6.97
C GLY A 520 8.72 3.16 5.90
N PHE A 521 9.89 3.68 6.26
CA PHE A 521 11.08 3.74 5.41
C PHE A 521 12.24 3.14 6.16
N LEU A 522 12.57 1.89 5.85
CA LEU A 522 13.67 1.17 6.47
C LEU A 522 14.91 1.22 5.56
N SER A 523 16.01 1.75 6.09
CA SER A 523 17.34 1.72 5.47
C SER A 523 18.22 0.69 6.19
N LEU A 524 18.86 -0.21 5.45
CA LEU A 524 19.92 -1.09 5.96
C LEU A 524 21.22 -0.89 5.19
N TRP A 525 22.33 -0.82 5.92
CA TRP A 525 23.67 -0.73 5.36
C TRP A 525 24.67 -1.53 6.20
N PHE A 526 25.71 -2.05 5.53
CA PHE A 526 26.77 -2.78 6.22
C PHE A 526 27.87 -1.80 6.65
N ASP A 527 28.15 -1.74 7.96
CA ASP A 527 29.26 -0.97 8.50
C ASP A 527 30.55 -1.76 8.31
N SER A 528 31.35 -1.32 7.33
CA SER A 528 32.58 -1.99 6.93
C SER A 528 33.78 -1.62 7.81
N ASP A 529 33.61 -0.77 8.83
CA ASP A 529 34.67 -0.48 9.80
C ASP A 529 35.18 -1.81 10.39
N PRO A 530 36.49 -2.11 10.33
CA PRO A 530 37.06 -3.33 10.89
C PRO A 530 36.73 -3.57 12.37
N SER A 531 36.41 -2.52 13.12
CA SER A 531 36.01 -2.59 14.54
C SER A 531 34.53 -2.94 14.76
N VAL A 532 33.68 -2.78 13.74
CA VAL A 532 32.24 -3.05 13.81
C VAL A 532 31.90 -4.30 12.99
N ARG A 533 32.04 -4.25 11.66
CA ARG A 533 31.68 -5.33 10.72
C ARG A 533 30.27 -5.90 10.93
N GLU A 534 29.30 -5.02 11.13
CA GLU A 534 27.89 -5.41 11.35
C GLU A 534 26.93 -4.60 10.49
N TRP A 535 25.74 -5.15 10.27
CA TRP A 535 24.64 -4.40 9.68
C TRP A 535 24.08 -3.37 10.64
N ARG A 536 23.84 -2.17 10.12
CA ARG A 536 23.13 -1.08 10.78
C ARG A 536 21.82 -0.84 10.06
N TYR A 537 20.84 -0.34 10.79
CA TYR A 537 19.56 0.02 10.23
C TYR A 537 18.98 1.24 10.94
N GLU A 538 18.10 1.94 10.22
CA GLU A 538 17.28 3.00 10.77
C GLU A 538 15.92 2.98 10.08
N ILE A 539 14.86 3.32 10.81
CA ILE A 539 13.49 3.34 10.30
C ILE A 539 12.82 4.66 10.65
N SER A 540 12.23 5.30 9.64
CA SER A 540 11.38 6.47 9.82
C SER A 540 9.97 6.19 9.31
N THR A 541 9.01 6.99 9.74
CA THR A 541 7.62 6.90 9.27
C THR A 541 7.18 8.22 8.64
N CYS A 542 6.29 8.15 7.67
CA CYS A 542 5.66 9.33 7.08
C CYS A 542 4.16 9.15 6.91
N GLN A 543 3.42 10.26 6.99
CA GLN A 543 1.96 10.28 6.94
C GLN A 543 1.47 11.18 5.82
N LEU A 544 0.45 10.72 5.07
CA LEU A 544 -0.30 11.55 4.15
C LEU A 544 -1.30 12.47 4.89
N GLY A 545 -1.93 11.94 5.94
CA GLY A 545 -3.08 12.54 6.61
C GLY A 545 -4.41 11.90 6.19
N VAL A 546 -5.50 12.27 6.86
CA VAL A 546 -6.77 11.55 6.77
C VAL A 546 -7.46 11.63 5.39
N GLN A 547 -8.25 10.60 5.05
CA GLN A 547 -8.95 10.47 3.76
C GLN A 547 -9.86 11.65 3.38
N HIS A 548 -10.42 12.36 4.36
CA HIS A 548 -11.30 13.51 4.07
C HIS A 548 -10.57 14.70 3.45
N ILE A 549 -9.27 14.85 3.74
CA ILE A 549 -8.43 15.87 3.10
C ILE A 549 -8.27 15.52 1.61
N TRP A 550 -7.96 14.25 1.33
CA TRP A 550 -7.84 13.73 -0.04
C TRP A 550 -9.14 13.96 -0.83
N TRP A 551 -10.29 13.62 -0.24
CA TRP A 551 -11.60 13.87 -0.86
C TRP A 551 -11.90 15.35 -1.08
N ALA A 552 -11.64 16.19 -0.08
CA ALA A 552 -11.90 17.64 -0.18
C ALA A 552 -11.13 18.27 -1.35
N VAL A 553 -9.87 17.89 -1.54
CA VAL A 553 -9.04 18.36 -2.66
C VAL A 553 -9.60 17.90 -4.00
N HIS A 554 -9.90 16.61 -4.15
CA HIS A 554 -10.41 16.08 -5.43
C HIS A 554 -11.81 16.61 -5.78
N ILE A 555 -12.70 16.76 -4.79
CA ILE A 555 -14.02 17.38 -4.98
C ILE A 555 -13.87 18.85 -5.40
N LEU A 556 -12.96 19.59 -4.76
CA LEU A 556 -12.67 20.98 -5.13
C LEU A 556 -12.18 21.09 -6.58
N VAL A 557 -11.30 20.19 -7.00
CA VAL A 557 -10.81 20.11 -8.40
C VAL A 557 -11.95 19.83 -9.36
N ILE A 558 -12.80 18.84 -9.07
CA ILE A 558 -13.94 18.49 -9.92
C ILE A 558 -14.92 19.66 -10.05
N VAL A 559 -15.29 20.31 -8.94
CA VAL A 559 -16.18 21.48 -8.94
C VAL A 559 -15.57 22.63 -9.76
N THR A 560 -14.28 22.90 -9.57
CA THR A 560 -13.56 23.94 -10.32
C THR A 560 -13.55 23.64 -11.82
N ALA A 561 -13.29 22.39 -12.22
CA ALA A 561 -13.31 21.96 -13.60
C ALA A 561 -14.71 22.09 -14.24
N ILE A 562 -15.77 21.68 -13.52
CA ILE A 562 -17.16 21.83 -13.99
C ILE A 562 -17.49 23.31 -14.20
N LEU A 563 -17.19 24.18 -13.23
CA LEU A 563 -17.42 25.61 -13.34
C LEU A 563 -16.64 26.23 -14.51
N PHE A 564 -15.42 25.76 -14.75
CA PHE A 564 -14.59 26.19 -15.88
C PHE A 564 -15.25 25.83 -17.22
N VAL A 565 -15.71 24.58 -17.37
CA VAL A 565 -16.44 24.12 -18.56
C VAL A 565 -17.73 24.91 -18.77
N VAL A 566 -18.55 25.08 -17.72
CA VAL A 566 -19.80 25.85 -17.80
C VAL A 566 -19.53 27.31 -18.19
N SER A 567 -18.50 27.94 -17.60
CA SER A 567 -18.07 29.29 -17.98
C SER A 567 -17.66 29.37 -19.46
N GLY A 568 -16.94 28.37 -19.95
CA GLY A 568 -16.57 28.23 -21.36
C GLY A 568 -17.79 28.12 -22.27
N MET A 569 -18.72 27.22 -21.96
CA MET A 569 -19.97 27.03 -22.71
C MET A 569 -20.82 28.30 -22.74
N LEU A 570 -21.00 28.98 -21.61
CA LEU A 570 -21.71 30.27 -21.55
C LEU A 570 -21.02 31.36 -22.37
N SER A 571 -19.68 31.36 -22.40
CA SER A 571 -18.89 32.31 -23.19
C SER A 571 -19.06 32.06 -24.70
N VAL A 572 -19.07 30.80 -25.14
CA VAL A 572 -19.31 30.41 -26.54
C VAL A 572 -20.75 30.71 -26.95
N TRP A 573 -21.73 30.37 -26.11
CA TRP A 573 -23.15 30.64 -26.34
C TRP A 573 -23.43 32.14 -26.44
N GLY A 574 -22.83 32.95 -25.55
CA GLY A 574 -22.92 34.40 -25.60
C GLY A 574 -22.32 34.99 -26.89
N ARG A 575 -21.21 34.43 -27.40
CA ARG A 575 -20.62 34.83 -28.69
C ARG A 575 -21.51 34.45 -29.88
N LEU A 576 -22.11 33.25 -29.89
CA LEU A 576 -22.99 32.78 -30.97
C LEU A 576 -24.31 33.56 -31.05
N ILE A 577 -24.93 33.84 -29.90
CA ILE A 577 -26.15 34.68 -29.86
C ILE A 577 -25.81 36.14 -30.15
N GLY A 578 -24.70 36.66 -29.62
CA GLY A 578 -24.23 38.02 -29.91
C GLY A 578 -23.93 38.23 -31.40
N ALA A 579 -23.33 37.24 -32.06
CA ALA A 579 -23.09 37.25 -33.50
C ALA A 579 -24.41 37.27 -34.30
N ARG A 580 -25.38 36.41 -33.95
CA ARG A 580 -26.72 36.40 -34.60
C ARG A 580 -27.51 37.70 -34.36
N ALA A 581 -27.44 38.28 -33.18
CA ALA A 581 -28.09 39.55 -32.87
C ALA A 581 -27.42 40.72 -33.61
N SER A 582 -26.10 40.70 -33.78
CA SER A 582 -25.33 41.64 -34.59
C SER A 582 -25.68 41.53 -36.08
N GLU A 583 -25.80 40.32 -36.63
CA GLU A 583 -26.25 40.10 -38.02
C GLU A 583 -27.71 40.56 -38.23
N ALA A 584 -28.61 40.27 -37.29
CA ALA A 584 -30.00 40.75 -37.34
C ALA A 584 -30.10 42.28 -37.24
N ALA A 585 -29.27 42.92 -36.41
CA ALA A 585 -29.20 44.38 -36.30
C ALA A 585 -28.59 45.04 -37.55
N ALA A 586 -27.59 44.41 -38.17
CA ALA A 586 -27.01 44.85 -39.44
C ALA A 586 -28.02 44.73 -40.60
N GLY A 587 -28.79 43.64 -40.66
CA GLY A 587 -29.88 43.46 -41.63
C GLY A 587 -31.04 44.44 -41.45
N SER A 588 -31.34 44.85 -40.20
CA SER A 588 -32.35 45.87 -39.89
C SER A 588 -31.89 47.28 -40.29
N LYS A 589 -30.61 47.63 -40.06
CA LYS A 589 -30.03 48.90 -40.54
C LYS A 589 -29.97 48.98 -42.07
N ALA A 590 -29.69 47.87 -42.77
CA ALA A 590 -29.71 47.82 -44.23
C ALA A 590 -31.12 48.00 -44.83
N LYS A 591 -32.18 47.53 -44.15
CA LYS A 591 -33.58 47.80 -44.55
C LYS A 591 -34.02 49.24 -44.25
N ARG A 592 -33.50 49.87 -43.18
CA ARG A 592 -33.80 51.27 -42.84
C ARG A 592 -33.10 52.27 -43.78
N ALA A 593 -31.88 51.96 -44.24
CA ALA A 593 -31.18 52.77 -45.24
C ALA A 593 -31.84 52.76 -46.64
N LYS A 594 -32.60 51.69 -46.99
CA LYS A 594 -33.43 51.65 -48.21
C LYS A 594 -34.77 52.38 -48.08
N GLY A 595 -35.18 52.79 -46.87
CA GLY A 595 -36.41 53.55 -46.64
C GLY A 595 -36.25 55.07 -46.60
N GLU A 596 -35.02 55.58 -46.49
CA GLU A 596 -34.72 57.02 -46.34
C GLU A 596 -34.17 57.69 -47.62
N VAL A 597 -34.02 56.95 -48.73
CA VAL A 597 -33.69 57.51 -50.06
C VAL A 597 -34.93 57.45 -50.94
N GLY A 598 -35.91 58.30 -50.66
CA GLY A 598 -37.18 58.24 -51.38
C GLY A 598 -38.11 59.44 -51.25
N HIS A 599 -37.61 60.62 -50.88
CA HIS A 599 -38.43 61.84 -51.03
C HIS A 599 -37.59 63.12 -51.14
N LYS A 600 -37.09 63.41 -52.35
CA LYS A 600 -37.02 64.75 -52.94
C LYS A 600 -36.51 64.69 -54.39
N ASP A 601 -37.12 65.55 -55.21
CA ASP A 601 -36.72 66.00 -56.55
C ASP A 601 -37.21 65.24 -57.80
N MET A 602 -38.49 65.52 -58.10
CA MET A 602 -38.99 66.22 -59.30
C MET A 602 -38.25 66.10 -60.65
N LYS A 603 -39.08 65.75 -61.66
CA LYS A 603 -39.12 66.24 -63.06
C LYS A 603 -37.92 65.93 -63.97
N LYS A 604 -38.13 65.01 -64.92
CA LYS A 604 -38.43 65.35 -66.34
C LYS A 604 -38.70 64.07 -67.16
N ARG A 605 -39.73 64.16 -68.04
CA ARG A 605 -39.79 63.75 -69.46
C ARG A 605 -38.92 62.56 -69.90
N ALA A 606 -39.33 61.62 -70.75
CA ALA A 606 -40.50 61.47 -71.61
C ALA A 606 -40.39 60.10 -72.32
N ARG A 607 -41.54 59.56 -72.76
CA ARG A 607 -41.79 58.79 -74.00
C ARG A 607 -40.86 57.62 -74.42
N GLY A 608 -41.54 56.53 -74.81
CA GLY A 608 -41.11 55.60 -75.86
C GLY A 608 -40.72 54.23 -75.32
N ALA A 609 -41.60 53.21 -75.34
CA ALA A 609 -42.00 52.36 -76.47
C ALA A 609 -41.04 51.19 -76.75
N LYS A 610 -41.54 50.00 -76.38
CA LYS A 610 -41.57 48.69 -77.08
C LYS A 610 -40.30 48.05 -77.68
N ALA A 611 -40.28 46.71 -77.46
CA ALA A 611 -39.80 45.63 -78.35
C ALA A 611 -38.26 45.44 -78.44
N SER A 612 -37.70 44.23 -78.55
CA SER A 612 -38.20 42.85 -78.59
C SER A 612 -37.04 41.86 -78.44
N THR A 613 -37.37 40.63 -78.02
CA THR A 613 -36.90 39.32 -78.53
C THR A 613 -35.43 38.85 -78.48
N ALA A 614 -35.33 37.57 -78.05
CA ALA A 614 -34.53 36.47 -78.62
C ALA A 614 -33.01 36.46 -78.32
N SER A 615 -32.31 35.34 -78.16
CA SER A 615 -32.61 33.89 -78.23
C SER A 615 -31.33 33.11 -77.88
N HIS A 616 -31.50 31.84 -77.48
CA HIS A 616 -30.60 30.68 -77.68
C HIS A 616 -29.18 30.72 -77.07
N GLY A 617 -28.69 29.69 -76.39
CA GLY A 617 -28.52 28.25 -76.72
C GLY A 617 -27.06 27.96 -76.34
N SER A 618 -26.55 26.81 -75.89
CA SER A 618 -26.88 25.39 -76.01
C SER A 618 -25.96 24.62 -75.01
N GLU A 619 -26.38 23.42 -74.61
CA GLU A 619 -25.65 22.11 -74.51
C GLU A 619 -24.12 22.10 -74.27
N ASP A 620 -23.51 21.20 -73.48
CA ASP A 620 -23.50 19.72 -73.55
C ASP A 620 -22.63 19.24 -72.34
N SER A 621 -23.05 18.35 -71.43
CA SER A 621 -23.01 16.86 -71.40
C SER A 621 -21.69 16.16 -70.98
N ARG A 622 -21.89 15.05 -70.22
CA ARG A 622 -21.06 13.85 -69.90
C ARG A 622 -20.02 13.92 -68.77
N GLU A 623 -20.23 13.18 -67.67
CA GLU A 623 -19.95 11.73 -67.42
C GLU A 623 -18.44 11.40 -67.44
N ASP A 624 -17.84 10.91 -66.33
CA ASP A 624 -17.80 9.47 -66.03
C ASP A 624 -17.06 9.11 -64.69
N LEU A 625 -17.25 7.84 -64.33
CA LEU A 625 -16.93 7.03 -63.14
C LEU A 625 -15.45 6.80 -62.69
N LYS A 626 -15.36 6.24 -61.45
CA LYS A 626 -14.38 5.28 -60.84
C LYS A 626 -13.22 5.78 -59.96
N GLY A 627 -13.07 5.12 -58.79
CA GLY A 627 -11.78 4.99 -58.09
C GLY A 627 -11.84 4.55 -56.62
N VAL A 628 -11.82 3.25 -56.36
CA VAL A 628 -11.60 2.59 -55.05
C VAL A 628 -10.10 2.47 -54.75
N ARG A 629 -9.66 2.67 -53.49
CA ARG A 629 -8.54 1.91 -52.88
C ARG A 629 -8.44 2.05 -51.35
N MET A 630 -8.50 0.91 -50.67
CA MET A 630 -7.90 0.65 -49.34
C MET A 630 -6.38 0.48 -49.46
N ILE A 631 -5.59 0.82 -48.42
CA ILE A 631 -4.39 0.07 -47.96
C ILE A 631 -4.15 0.33 -46.44
N ASN A 632 -3.84 -0.76 -45.71
CA ASN A 632 -3.41 -0.88 -44.31
C ASN A 632 -1.88 -0.63 -44.11
N GLY A 633 -1.49 -0.38 -42.86
CA GLY A 633 -0.28 -0.98 -42.24
C GLY A 633 0.90 -0.04 -41.94
N ASN A 634 1.18 0.21 -40.65
CA ASN A 634 2.07 -0.60 -39.82
C ASN A 634 1.83 -0.32 -38.34
#